data_AF-A0A952BIH3-F1
#
_entry.id   AF-A0A952BIH3-F1
#
_cell.length_a   1.000
_cell.length_b   1.000
_cell.length_c   1.000
_cell.angle_alpha   90.00
_cell.angle_beta   90.00
_cell.angle_gamma   90.00
#
_symmetry.space_group_name_H-M   'P 1'
#
loop_
_entity.id
_entity.type
_entity.pdbx_description
1 polymer ?
#
loop_
_entity_poly.entity_id
_entity_poly.type
_entity_poly.pdbx_seq_one_letter_code
_entity_poly.pdbx_strand_id
1 'polypeptide(L)' 'MRKDVQKHLESAEIFLKESEHLFSGCFYNGTIGRAYYAMFHAATAALLAKDIERTSHHAIISAFGELIVKPGHLEQK' A
#
# COMPACT_ATOMS: atom_id res chain seq x y z
N MET A 1 6.98 -7.51 15.13
CA MET A 1 6.33 -6.48 14.28
C MET A 1 5.10 -5.97 14.99
N ARG A 2 4.81 -4.65 14.99
CA ARG A 2 3.59 -4.11 15.62
C ARG A 2 2.35 -4.74 14.95
N LYS A 3 1.27 -4.94 15.72
CA LYS A 3 0.05 -5.62 15.26
C LYS A 3 -0.69 -4.86 14.15
N ASP A 4 -0.62 -3.54 14.16
CA ASP A 4 -1.16 -2.64 13.13
C ASP A 4 -0.43 -2.81 11.79
N VAL A 5 0.92 -2.83 11.80
CA VAL A 5 1.74 -3.10 10.62
C VAL A 5 1.34 -4.44 9.98
N GLN A 6 1.26 -5.50 10.77
CA GLN A 6 0.86 -6.84 10.29
C GLN A 6 -0.53 -6.82 9.62
N LYS A 7 -1.52 -6.19 10.24
CA LYS A 7 -2.88 -6.09 9.68
C LYS A 7 -2.90 -5.34 8.34
N HIS A 8 -2.11 -4.27 8.21
CA HIS A 8 -2.00 -3.55 6.95
C HIS A 8 -1.32 -4.39 5.87
N LEU A 9 -0.26 -5.14 6.20
CA LEU A 9 0.36 -6.05 5.24
C LEU A 9 -0.58 -7.18 4.79
N GLU A 10 -1.32 -7.79 5.71
CA GLU A 10 -2.33 -8.81 5.38
C GLU A 10 -3.41 -8.25 4.45
N SER A 11 -3.91 -7.04 4.75
CA SER A 11 -4.89 -6.37 3.89
C SER A 11 -4.31 -6.09 2.51
N ALA A 12 -3.07 -5.61 2.43
CA ALA A 12 -2.39 -5.34 1.16
C ALA A 12 -2.29 -6.60 0.29
N GLU A 13 -1.94 -7.74 0.90
CA GLU A 13 -1.83 -9.03 0.22
C GLU A 13 -3.20 -9.53 -0.29
N ILE A 14 -4.26 -9.38 0.52
CA ILE A 14 -5.63 -9.74 0.11
C ILE A 14 -6.07 -8.90 -1.09
N PHE A 15 -5.92 -7.57 -1.01
CA PHE A 15 -6.31 -6.68 -2.10
C PHE A 15 -5.50 -6.91 -3.37
N LEU A 16 -4.21 -7.27 -3.26
CA LEU A 16 -3.40 -7.62 -4.41
C LEU A 16 -3.93 -8.88 -5.10
N LYS A 17 -4.21 -9.95 -4.35
CA LYS A 17 -4.79 -11.19 -4.88
C LYS A 17 -6.14 -10.96 -5.54
N GLU A 18 -7.00 -10.13 -4.94
CA GLU A 18 -8.27 -9.73 -5.55
C GLU A 18 -8.07 -8.96 -6.86
N SER A 19 -7.08 -8.06 -6.91
CA SER A 19 -6.72 -7.31 -8.11
C SER A 19 -6.28 -8.24 -9.24
N GLU A 20 -5.39 -9.20 -8.95
CA GLU A 20 -4.92 -10.20 -9.90
C GLU A 20 -6.06 -11.08 -10.44
N HIS A 21 -6.99 -11.48 -9.57
CA HIS A 21 -8.17 -12.23 -9.95
C HIS A 21 -9.08 -11.42 -10.90
N LEU A 22 -9.35 -10.16 -10.57
CA LEU A 22 -10.15 -9.26 -11.40
C LEU A 22 -9.50 -8.96 -12.75
N PHE A 23 -8.17 -8.81 -12.76
CA PHE A 23 -7.40 -8.58 -13.99
C PHE A 23 -7.53 -9.77 -14.93
N SER A 24 -7.41 -10.98 -14.40
CA SER A 24 -7.58 -12.24 -15.15
C SER A 24 -8.97 -12.37 -15.76
N GLY A 25 -9.99 -11.79 -15.11
CA GLY A 25 -11.37 -11.72 -15.61
C GLY A 25 -11.67 -10.51 -16.52
N CYS A 26 -10.66 -9.73 -16.91
CA CYS A 26 -10.83 -8.48 -17.67
C CYS A 26 -11.70 -7.41 -17.00
N PHE A 27 -11.90 -7.49 -15.68
CA PHE A 27 -12.65 -6.50 -14.89
C PHE A 27 -11.74 -5.34 -14.49
N TYR A 28 -11.29 -4.55 -15.47
CA TYR A 28 -10.22 -3.56 -15.28
C TYR A 28 -10.57 -2.45 -14.27
N ASN A 29 -11.80 -1.95 -14.29
CA ASN A 29 -12.23 -0.93 -13.30
C ASN A 29 -12.11 -1.46 -11.86
N GLY A 30 -12.51 -2.71 -11.63
CA GLY A 30 -12.36 -3.36 -10.32
C GLY A 30 -10.89 -3.61 -9.97
N THR A 31 -10.10 -4.02 -10.95
CA THR A 31 -8.65 -4.27 -10.81
C THR A 31 -7.94 -3.03 -10.27
N ILE A 32 -8.17 -1.86 -10.88
CA ILE A 32 -7.56 -0.58 -10.49
C ILE A 32 -7.91 -0.25 -9.04
N GLY A 33 -9.19 -0.40 -8.66
CA GLY A 33 -9.64 -0.14 -7.30
C GLY A 33 -8.90 -1.02 -6.28
N ARG A 34 -8.81 -2.33 -6.53
CA ARG A 34 -8.12 -3.27 -5.62
C ARG A 34 -6.61 -3.04 -5.59
N ALA A 35 -5.98 -2.77 -6.73
CA ALA A 35 -4.56 -2.44 -6.79
C ALA A 35 -4.23 -1.17 -5.98
N TYR A 36 -5.07 -0.13 -6.08
CA TYR A 36 -4.92 1.08 -5.30
C TYR A 36 -4.96 0.82 -3.78
N TYR A 37 -5.93 0.05 -3.30
CA TYR A 37 -6.01 -0.29 -1.88
C TYR A 37 -4.87 -1.19 -1.43
N ALA A 38 -4.40 -2.12 -2.26
CA ALA A 38 -3.21 -2.92 -1.97
C ALA A 38 -1.99 -2.02 -1.71
N MET A 39 -1.73 -1.07 -2.62
CA MET A 39 -0.65 -0.08 -2.48
C MET A 39 -0.83 0.81 -1.25
N PHE A 40 -2.05 1.29 -0.99
CA PHE A 40 -2.37 2.14 0.15
C PHE A 40 -2.04 1.45 1.48
N HIS A 41 -2.47 0.20 1.64
CA HIS A 41 -2.21 -0.57 2.85
C HIS A 41 -0.72 -0.88 3.01
N ALA A 42 -0.02 -1.23 1.92
CA ALA A 42 1.43 -1.44 1.94
C ALA A 42 2.20 -0.17 2.34
N ALA A 43 1.84 0.98 1.77
CA ALA A 43 2.45 2.27 2.11
C ALA A 43 2.20 2.66 3.57
N THR A 44 0.98 2.41 4.07
CA THR A 44 0.64 2.65 5.48
C THR A 44 1.48 1.76 6.41
N ALA A 45 1.61 0.46 6.10
CA ALA A 45 2.46 -0.45 6.87
C ALA A 45 3.93 0.00 6.90
N ALA A 46 4.47 0.46 5.77
CA ALA A 46 5.84 0.95 5.67
C ALA A 46 6.11 2.18 6.55
N LEU A 47 5.16 3.12 6.61
CA LEU A 47 5.24 4.30 7.47
C LEU A 47 5.10 3.92 8.95
N LEU A 48 4.14 3.05 9.29
CA LEU A 48 3.95 2.56 10.66
C LEU A 48 5.16 1.78 11.18
N ALA A 49 5.86 1.05 10.32
CA ALA A 49 7.10 0.35 10.68
C ALA A 49 8.25 1.31 11.06
N LYS A 50 8.13 2.60 10.72
CA LYS A 50 9.01 3.69 11.14
C LYS A 50 8.39 4.58 12.23
N ASP A 51 7.31 4.13 12.86
CA ASP A 51 6.52 4.87 13.87
C ASP A 51 5.93 6.20 13.34
N ILE A 52 5.61 6.26 12.05
CA ILE A 52 5.01 7.44 11.39
C ILE A 52 3.53 7.18 11.13
N GLU A 53 2.68 7.95 11.80
CA GLU A 53 1.22 7.88 11.65
C GLU A 53 0.70 9.05 10.79
N ARG A 54 -0.24 8.74 9.89
CA ARG A 54 -0.93 9.70 9.02
C ARG A 54 -2.40 9.31 8.91
N THR A 55 -3.27 10.30 8.95
CA THR A 55 -4.72 10.08 9.05
C THR A 55 -5.47 10.30 7.73
N SER A 56 -4.85 10.95 6.74
CA SER A 56 -5.47 11.18 5.43
C SER A 56 -4.76 10.41 4.32
N HIS A 57 -5.54 9.99 3.31
CA HIS A 57 -5.02 9.29 2.13
C HIS A 57 -3.89 10.08 1.45
N HIS A 58 -4.09 11.38 1.27
CA HIS A 58 -3.08 12.23 0.63
C HIS A 58 -1.80 12.31 1.46
N ALA A 59 -1.91 12.40 2.78
CA ALA A 59 -0.75 12.48 3.66
C ALA A 59 0.05 11.18 3.70
N ILE A 60 -0.61 10.02 3.60
CA ILE A 60 0.06 8.71 3.49
C ILE A 60 0.90 8.64 2.20
N ILE A 61 0.31 8.99 1.05
CA ILE A 61 1.01 8.94 -0.24
C ILE A 61 2.21 9.89 -0.26
N SER A 62 2.00 11.13 0.19
CA SER A 62 3.07 12.14 0.26
C SER A 62 4.21 11.68 1.19
N ALA A 63 3.88 11.23 2.40
CA ALA A 63 4.86 10.75 3.37
C ALA A 63 5.62 9.52 2.88
N PHE A 64 4.95 8.58 2.21
CA PHE A 64 5.61 7.41 1.63
C PHE A 64 6.64 7.82 0.57
N GLY A 65 6.27 8.73 -0.34
CA GLY A 65 7.20 9.27 -1.34
C GLY A 65 8.40 9.96 -0.69
N GLU A 66 8.14 10.81 0.30
CA GLU A 66 9.18 11.60 0.98
C GLU A 66 10.12 10.77 1.86
N LEU A 67 9.61 9.77 2.57
CA LEU A 67 10.32 9.11 3.66
C LEU A 67 10.77 7.68 3.32
N ILE A 68 10.23 7.08 2.26
CA ILE A 68 10.59 5.75 1.78
C ILE A 68 11.26 5.83 0.41
N VAL A 69 10.62 6.48 -0.56
CA VAL A 69 11.09 6.47 -1.96
C VAL A 69 12.28 7.41 -2.18
N LYS A 70 12.17 8.69 -1.79
CA LYS A 70 13.28 9.65 -1.96
C LYS A 70 14.58 9.25 -1.25
N PRO A 71 14.55 8.69 -0.02
CA PRO A 71 15.77 8.25 0.66
C PRO A 71 16.36 6.95 0.10
N GLY A 72 15.73 6.32 -0.90
CA GLY A 72 16.23 5.10 -1.54
C GLY A 72 15.93 3.81 -0.76
N HIS A 73 14.95 3.82 0.14
CA HIS A 73 14.50 2.59 0.81
C HIS A 73 13.65 1.69 -0.10
N LEU A 74 13.19 2.23 -1.23
CA LEU A 74 12.55 1.50 -2.32
C LEU A 74 13.21 1.93 -3.63
N GLU A 75 13.52 0.96 -4.49
CA GLU A 75 14.07 1.24 -5.82
C GLU A 75 13.09 2.07 -6.65
N GLN A 76 13.60 3.15 -7.24
CA GLN A 76 12.88 3.90 -8.25
C GLN A 76 13.20 3.28 -9.60
N LYS A 77 12.15 2.94 -10.36
CA LYS A 77 12.28 2.33 -11.68
C LYS A 77 12.46 3.37 -12.77
#